data_AF-A0AAU2KU14-F1
#
_entry.id   AF-A0AAU2KU14-F1
#
_cell.length_a   1.000
_cell.length_b   1.000
_cell.length_c   1.000
_cell.angle_alpha   90.00
_cell.angle_beta   90.00
_cell.angle_gamma   90.00
#
_symmetry.space_group_name_H-M   'P 1'
#
loop_
_entity.id
_entity.type
_entity.pdbx_description
1 polymer ?
#
loop_
_entity_poly.entity_id
_entity_poly.type
_entity_poly.pdbx_seq_one_letter_code
_entity_poly.pdbx_strand_id
1 'polypeptide(L)'
;MQNFFTGDGGFTHSGALAGPYGMGRVAYIDAYDVAACAAALLTGPLGGGDAYALTGPEALTHEEIAAKLAIPFHDLTPKKASEDLRVQGLPGWFVDDLLRLYADMAAGSMAEVTTAVRDLTGCPPRTFDEFLANR
;
A
#
# COMPACT_ATOMS: atom_id res chain seq x y z
N MET A 1 -2.80 3.66 -2.81
CA MET A 1 -4.02 2.87 -2.53
C MET A 1 -4.53 2.18 -3.79
N GLN A 2 -4.18 2.68 -4.98
CA GLN A 2 -4.55 2.14 -6.29
C GLN A 2 -4.17 0.66 -6.46
N ASN A 3 -3.15 0.18 -5.74
CA ASN A 3 -2.79 -1.24 -5.66
C ASN A 3 -3.98 -2.15 -5.29
N PHE A 4 -5.00 -1.64 -4.58
CA PHE A 4 -6.21 -2.40 -4.23
C PHE A 4 -7.23 -2.52 -5.37
N PHE A 5 -6.95 -1.91 -6.54
CA PHE A 5 -7.76 -2.04 -7.75
C PHE A 5 -6.96 -2.49 -8.97
N THR A 6 -5.66 -2.18 -9.01
CA THR A 6 -4.79 -2.45 -10.16
C THR A 6 -3.76 -3.54 -9.87
N GLY A 7 -3.63 -4.00 -8.63
CA GLY A 7 -2.60 -4.94 -8.21
C GLY A 7 -3.08 -6.39 -8.25
N ASP A 8 -2.49 -7.19 -9.14
CA ASP A 8 -2.79 -8.63 -9.22
C ASP A 8 -2.10 -9.46 -8.11
N GLY A 9 -1.11 -8.91 -7.40
CA GLY A 9 -0.25 -9.67 -6.48
C GLY A 9 -0.85 -10.00 -5.10
N GLY A 10 -1.94 -9.35 -4.71
CA GLY A 10 -2.59 -9.54 -3.40
C GLY A 10 -3.97 -10.18 -3.46
N PHE A 11 -4.58 -10.29 -4.64
CA PHE A 11 -5.93 -10.83 -4.79
C PHE A 11 -5.90 -12.23 -5.40
N THR A 12 -6.64 -13.15 -4.80
CA THR A 12 -6.86 -14.47 -5.39
C THR A 12 -7.87 -14.36 -6.54
N HIS A 13 -7.94 -15.38 -7.41
CA HIS A 13 -8.97 -15.47 -8.45
C HIS A 13 -10.40 -15.49 -7.90
N SER A 14 -10.59 -15.87 -6.63
CA SER A 14 -11.89 -15.82 -5.94
C SER A 14 -12.21 -14.47 -5.31
N GLY A 15 -11.37 -13.45 -5.50
CA GLY A 15 -11.57 -12.09 -4.99
C GLY A 15 -11.21 -11.88 -3.52
N ALA A 16 -10.49 -12.83 -2.89
CA ALA A 16 -10.00 -12.66 -1.53
C ALA A 16 -8.66 -11.91 -1.51
N LEU A 17 -8.43 -11.08 -0.50
CA LEU A 17 -7.10 -10.53 -0.22
C LEU A 17 -6.27 -11.60 0.51
N ALA A 18 -5.13 -11.98 -0.06
CA ALA A 18 -4.30 -13.06 0.46
C ALA A 18 -2.81 -12.73 0.36
N GLY A 19 -2.07 -13.04 1.42
CA GLY A 19 -0.62 -12.84 1.47
C GLY A 19 -0.08 -13.03 2.88
N PRO A 20 1.24 -13.10 3.05
CA PRO A 20 1.88 -13.36 4.34
C PRO A 20 2.11 -12.05 5.10
N TYR A 21 1.03 -11.34 5.39
CA TYR A 21 1.07 -9.99 5.94
C TYR A 21 1.15 -9.97 7.47
N GLY A 22 0.74 -11.06 8.13
CA GLY A 22 0.63 -11.09 9.58
C GLY A 22 -0.16 -9.89 10.12
N MET A 23 0.29 -9.31 11.23
CA MET A 23 -0.31 -8.12 11.84
C MET A 23 0.39 -6.82 11.40
N GLY A 24 1.17 -6.87 10.33
CA GLY A 24 1.88 -5.71 9.79
C GLY A 24 0.91 -4.61 9.35
N ARG A 25 1.19 -3.37 9.77
CA ARG A 25 0.43 -2.19 9.37
C ARG A 25 1.17 -1.45 8.26
N VAL A 26 0.42 -0.90 7.30
CA VAL A 26 0.99 -0.14 6.17
C VAL A 26 0.22 1.18 6.01
N ALA A 27 0.96 2.29 5.98
CA ALA A 27 0.43 3.63 5.76
C ALA A 27 0.26 3.95 4.27
N TYR A 28 -0.66 3.22 3.61
CA TYR A 28 -0.90 3.36 2.17
C TYR A 28 -1.29 4.79 1.79
N ILE A 29 -0.57 5.40 0.86
CA ILE A 29 -0.91 6.72 0.28
C ILE A 29 -1.74 6.58 -0.99
N ASP A 30 -2.68 7.49 -1.25
CA ASP A 30 -3.40 7.57 -2.53
C ASP A 30 -2.58 8.28 -3.62
N ALA A 31 -2.58 7.77 -4.85
CA ALA A 31 -1.86 8.34 -5.98
C ALA A 31 -2.23 9.80 -6.30
N TYR A 32 -3.47 10.27 -6.09
CA TYR A 32 -3.71 11.72 -6.28
C TYR A 32 -3.05 12.58 -5.20
N ASP A 33 -2.76 12.05 -4.02
CA ASP A 33 -2.02 12.79 -2.99
C ASP A 33 -0.53 12.86 -3.36
N VAL A 34 0.00 11.77 -3.93
CA VAL A 34 1.34 11.77 -4.56
C VAL A 34 1.40 12.80 -5.68
N ALA A 35 0.39 12.84 -6.56
CA ALA A 35 0.33 13.80 -7.66
C ALA A 35 0.22 15.25 -7.16
N ALA A 36 -0.56 15.51 -6.10
CA ALA A 36 -0.67 16.83 -5.48
C ALA A 36 0.67 17.29 -4.88
N CYS A 37 1.39 16.40 -4.18
CA CYS A 37 2.73 16.69 -3.67
C CYS A 37 3.72 16.99 -4.80
N ALA A 38 3.70 16.19 -5.87
CA ALA A 38 4.54 16.40 -7.03
C ALA A 38 4.24 17.75 -7.71
N ALA A 39 2.97 18.10 -7.88
CA ALA A 39 2.55 19.39 -8.44
C ALA A 39 3.01 20.57 -7.56
N ALA A 40 2.86 20.47 -6.24
CA ALA A 40 3.32 21.49 -5.29
C ALA A 40 4.83 21.69 -5.37
N LEU A 41 5.61 20.60 -5.40
CA LEU A 41 7.08 20.66 -5.50
C LEU A 41 7.57 21.18 -6.86
N LEU A 42 6.90 20.84 -7.96
CA LEU A 42 7.29 21.26 -9.31
C LEU A 42 6.92 22.71 -9.63
N THR A 43 5.90 23.26 -8.97
CA THR A 43 5.39 24.63 -9.22
C THR A 43 5.71 25.63 -8.12
N GLY A 44 6.09 25.14 -6.93
CA GLY A 44 6.46 25.97 -5.80
C GLY A 44 7.87 26.57 -5.93
N PRO A 45 8.26 27.40 -4.96
CA PRO A 45 9.67 27.79 -4.80
C PRO A 45 10.53 26.53 -4.73
N LEU A 46 11.68 26.52 -5.41
CA LEU A 46 12.65 25.43 -5.33
C LEU A 46 13.11 25.26 -3.88
N GLY A 47 12.45 24.38 -3.14
CA GLY A 47 12.87 23.93 -1.83
C GLY A 47 14.18 23.16 -1.96
N GLY A 48 15.06 23.29 -0.96
CA GLY A 48 16.39 22.70 -1.02
C GLY A 48 16.35 21.19 -0.85
N GLY A 49 16.23 20.43 -1.95
CA GLY A 49 16.70 19.05 -2.07
C GLY A 49 16.26 18.01 -1.03
N ASP A 50 15.21 18.27 -0.25
CA ASP A 50 14.77 17.39 0.83
C ASP A 50 14.06 16.13 0.29
N ALA A 51 14.27 15.01 0.97
CA ALA A 51 13.54 13.77 0.73
C ALA A 51 12.28 13.73 1.59
N TYR A 52 11.11 13.54 0.98
CA TYR A 52 9.83 13.45 1.67
C TYR A 52 9.30 12.02 1.63
N ALA A 53 9.08 11.42 2.82
CA ALA A 53 8.33 10.18 2.93
C ALA A 53 6.83 10.51 2.83
N LEU A 54 6.17 10.08 1.75
CA LEU A 54 4.75 10.34 1.53
C LEU A 54 3.93 9.11 1.94
N THR A 55 3.00 9.32 2.88
CA THR A 55 2.16 8.26 3.46
C THR A 55 0.70 8.70 3.55
N GLY A 56 -0.21 7.74 3.68
CA GLY A 56 -1.62 8.02 4.00
C GLY A 56 -1.79 8.52 5.45
N PRO A 57 -3.00 8.93 5.84
CA PRO A 57 -3.26 9.47 7.19
C PRO A 57 -3.31 8.39 8.28
N GLU A 58 -3.34 7.13 7.91
CA GLU A 58 -3.51 5.99 8.80
C GLU A 58 -2.69 4.80 8.30
N ALA A 59 -2.17 4.00 9.22
CA ALA A 59 -1.57 2.71 8.92
C ALA A 59 -2.58 1.62 9.24
N LEU A 60 -2.86 0.72 8.29
CA LEU A 60 -3.89 -0.32 8.42
C LEU A 60 -3.28 -1.73 8.26
N THR A 61 -3.85 -2.71 8.94
CA THR A 61 -3.57 -4.12 8.62
C THR A 61 -4.29 -4.53 7.34
N HIS A 62 -3.81 -5.60 6.68
CA HIS A 62 -4.50 -6.14 5.51
C HIS A 62 -5.87 -6.75 5.88
N GLU A 63 -6.06 -7.21 7.11
CA GLU A 63 -7.36 -7.63 7.64
C GLU A 63 -8.34 -6.44 7.75
N GLU A 64 -7.90 -5.31 8.30
CA GLU A 64 -8.71 -4.07 8.38
C GLU A 64 -9.07 -3.57 6.97
N ILE A 65 -8.13 -3.63 6.03
CA ILE A 65 -8.35 -3.26 4.63
C ILE A 65 -9.38 -4.19 3.97
N ALA A 66 -9.25 -5.50 4.13
CA ALA A 66 -10.20 -6.46 3.59
C ALA A 66 -11.61 -6.27 4.17
N ALA A 67 -11.71 -5.96 5.47
CA ALA A 67 -12.97 -5.63 6.12
C ALA A 67 -13.61 -4.37 5.51
N LYS A 68 -12.84 -3.30 5.29
CA LYS A 68 -13.31 -2.07 4.63
C LYS A 68 -13.74 -2.31 3.17
N LEU A 69 -13.06 -3.21 2.47
CA LEU A 69 -13.42 -3.64 1.11
C LEU A 69 -14.60 -4.64 1.06
N ALA A 70 -15.05 -5.14 2.22
CA ALA A 70 -16.05 -6.20 2.34
C ALA A 70 -15.71 -7.50 1.57
N ILE A 71 -14.43 -7.92 1.63
CA ILE A 71 -13.93 -9.15 0.99
C ILE A 71 -13.25 -10.09 2.01
N PRO A 72 -13.12 -11.39 1.71
CA PRO A 72 -12.39 -12.31 2.57
C PRO A 72 -10.90 -11.96 2.66
N PHE A 73 -10.32 -12.21 3.84
CA PHE A 73 -8.88 -12.12 4.09
C PHE A 73 -8.30 -13.50 4.40
N HIS A 74 -7.14 -13.81 3.81
CA HIS A 74 -6.37 -15.01 4.07
C HIS A 74 -4.91 -14.67 4.38
N ASP A 75 -4.56 -14.72 5.65
CA ASP A 75 -3.15 -14.63 6.04
C ASP A 75 -2.44 -15.94 5.71
N LEU A 76 -1.48 -15.86 4.79
CA LEU A 76 -0.77 -17.02 4.27
C LEU A 76 0.58 -17.18 4.97
N THR A 77 1.12 -18.40 4.95
CA THR A 77 2.56 -18.55 5.22
C THR A 77 3.37 -18.01 4.03
N PRO A 78 4.59 -17.48 4.23
CA PRO A 78 5.45 -17.05 3.11
C PRO A 78 5.67 -18.15 2.07
N LYS A 79 5.77 -19.41 2.51
CA LYS A 79 5.88 -20.58 1.64
C LYS A 79 4.64 -20.71 0.73
N LYS A 80 3.44 -20.65 1.31
CA LYS A 80 2.19 -20.77 0.55
C LYS A 80 2.00 -19.60 -0.42
N ALA A 81 2.30 -18.38 0.01
CA ALA A 81 2.29 -17.22 -0.87
C ALA A 81 3.25 -17.37 -2.06
N SER A 82 4.47 -17.89 -1.84
CA SER A 82 5.42 -18.20 -2.92
C SER A 82 4.86 -19.20 -3.93
N GLU A 83 4.27 -20.30 -3.43
CA GLU A 83 3.66 -21.33 -4.26
C GLU A 83 2.52 -20.75 -5.12
N ASP A 84 1.63 -19.97 -4.51
CA ASP A 84 0.48 -19.39 -5.19
C ASP A 84 0.89 -18.38 -6.28
N LEU A 85 1.84 -17.48 -5.99
CA LEU A 85 2.36 -16.53 -6.97
C LEU A 85 3.05 -17.24 -8.15
N ARG A 86 3.77 -18.34 -7.90
CA ARG A 86 4.38 -19.15 -8.97
C ARG A 86 3.33 -19.86 -9.82
N VAL A 87 2.25 -20.36 -9.22
CA VAL A 87 1.11 -20.95 -9.93
C VAL A 87 0.40 -19.92 -10.82
N GLN A 88 0.35 -18.65 -10.39
CA GLN A 88 -0.14 -17.54 -11.22
C GLN A 88 0.79 -17.17 -12.39
N GLY A 89 1.94 -17.84 -12.53
CA GLY A 89 2.87 -17.66 -13.65
C GLY A 89 3.86 -16.52 -13.45
N LEU A 90 3.99 -15.96 -12.24
CA LEU A 90 4.96 -14.91 -11.97
C LEU A 90 6.39 -15.46 -12.07
N PRO A 91 7.32 -14.72 -12.71
CA PRO A 91 8.73 -15.12 -12.75
C PRO A 91 9.33 -15.27 -11.36
N GLY A 92 10.22 -16.25 -11.18
CA GLY A 92 10.78 -16.58 -9.87
C GLY A 92 11.44 -15.40 -9.14
N TRP A 93 12.19 -14.56 -9.86
CA TRP A 93 12.81 -13.36 -9.28
C TRP A 93 11.78 -12.36 -8.75
N PHE A 94 10.64 -12.23 -9.43
CA PHE A 94 9.58 -11.29 -9.03
C PHE A 94 8.82 -11.81 -7.81
N VAL A 95 8.62 -13.14 -7.73
CA VAL A 95 8.07 -13.78 -6.52
C VAL A 95 8.99 -13.55 -5.31
N ASP A 96 10.31 -13.68 -5.49
CA ASP A 96 11.27 -13.47 -4.41
C ASP A 96 11.27 -12.00 -3.93
N ASP A 97 11.15 -11.04 -4.84
CA ASP A 97 11.03 -9.61 -4.48
C ASP A 97 9.70 -9.29 -3.79
N LEU A 98 8.58 -9.86 -4.23
CA LEU A 98 7.29 -9.72 -3.53
C LEU A 98 7.35 -10.31 -2.11
N LEU A 99 8.00 -11.45 -1.91
CA LEU A 99 8.13 -12.04 -0.58
C LEU A 99 8.99 -11.19 0.36
N ARG A 100 10.03 -10.52 -0.15
CA ARG A 100 10.79 -9.54 0.64
C ARG A 100 9.92 -8.35 1.03
N LEU A 101 9.20 -7.80 0.07
CA LEU A 101 8.26 -6.70 0.31
C LEU A 101 7.21 -7.07 1.37
N TYR A 102 6.62 -8.27 1.27
CA TYR A 102 5.65 -8.73 2.25
C TYR A 102 6.26 -8.97 3.62
N ALA A 103 7.51 -9.44 3.70
CA ALA A 103 8.21 -9.57 4.97
C ALA A 103 8.43 -8.20 5.64
N ASP A 104 8.80 -7.17 4.88
CA ASP A 104 8.97 -5.80 5.38
C ASP A 104 7.63 -5.21 5.87
N MET A 105 6.53 -5.45 5.13
CA MET A 105 5.19 -5.08 5.56
C MET A 105 4.81 -5.78 6.87
N ALA A 106 5.02 -7.11 6.95
CA ALA A 106 4.71 -7.91 8.12
C ALA A 106 5.53 -7.50 9.36
N ALA A 107 6.77 -7.05 9.14
CA ALA A 107 7.64 -6.51 10.19
C ALA A 107 7.23 -5.09 10.65
N GLY A 108 6.28 -4.44 9.98
CA GLY A 108 5.80 -3.10 10.31
C GLY A 108 6.70 -1.98 9.80
N SER A 109 7.65 -2.26 8.90
CA SER A 109 8.58 -1.25 8.36
C SER A 109 7.89 -0.15 7.53
N MET A 110 6.61 -0.31 7.22
CA MET A 110 5.80 0.64 6.43
C MET A 110 4.65 1.25 7.24
N ALA A 111 4.68 1.13 8.57
CA ALA A 111 3.60 1.59 9.45
C ALA A 111 3.68 3.08 9.82
N GLU A 112 4.79 3.75 9.53
CA GLU A 112 4.97 5.16 9.89
C GLU A 112 3.97 6.05 9.13
N VAL A 113 3.29 6.92 9.87
CA VAL A 113 2.42 7.97 9.31
C VAL A 113 3.15 9.30 9.43
N THR A 114 3.27 10.01 8.32
CA THR A 114 4.02 11.27 8.22
C THR A 114 3.08 12.44 7.98
N THR A 115 3.61 13.66 8.12
CA THR A 115 2.88 14.90 7.86
C THR A 115 3.15 15.48 6.47
N ALA A 116 4.05 14.87 5.69
CA ALA A 116 4.62 15.44 4.47
C ALA A 116 3.58 15.86 3.44
N VAL A 117 2.51 15.07 3.25
CA VAL A 117 1.43 15.43 2.32
C VAL A 117 0.77 16.75 2.73
N ARG A 118 0.44 16.90 4.01
CA ARG A 118 -0.16 18.14 4.53
C ARG A 118 0.82 19.31 4.45
N ASP A 119 2.08 19.08 4.76
CA ASP A 119 3.08 20.14 4.79
C ASP A 119 3.37 20.67 3.37
N LEU A 120 3.32 19.79 2.36
CA LEU A 120 3.54 20.15 0.95
C LEU A 120 2.30 20.74 0.28
N THR A 121 1.10 20.22 0.58
CA THR A 121 -0.12 20.56 -0.18
C THR A 121 -1.08 21.48 0.57
N GLY A 122 -0.92 21.63 1.89
CA GLY A 122 -1.88 22.31 2.77
C GLY A 122 -3.14 21.50 3.08
N CYS A 123 -3.30 20.30 2.50
CA CYS A 123 -4.45 19.43 2.72
C CYS A 123 -4.02 18.11 3.37
N PRO A 124 -4.82 17.53 4.30
CA PRO A 124 -4.54 16.19 4.79
C PRO A 124 -4.58 15.16 3.65
N PRO A 125 -3.75 14.09 3.70
CA PRO A 125 -3.89 12.98 2.76
C PRO A 125 -5.24 12.29 2.93
N ARG A 126 -5.75 11.69 1.85
CA ARG A 126 -7.04 10.99 1.84
C ARG A 126 -6.96 9.71 2.66
N THR A 127 -7.99 9.50 3.48
CA THR A 127 -8.20 8.26 4.24
C THR A 127 -8.57 7.11 3.31
N PHE A 128 -8.47 5.88 3.82
CA PHE A 128 -8.90 4.72 3.04
C PHE A 128 -10.41 4.78 2.72
N ASP A 129 -11.22 5.26 3.66
CA ASP A 129 -12.67 5.36 3.46
C ASP A 129 -13.04 6.43 2.42
N GLU A 130 -12.34 7.57 2.39
CA GLU A 130 -12.52 8.59 1.34
C GLU A 130 -12.08 8.09 -0.04
N PHE A 131 -11.02 7.29 -0.09
CA PHE A 131 -10.59 6.61 -1.32
C PHE A 131 -11.66 5.65 -1.85
N LEU A 132 -12.31 4.88 -0.98
CA LEU A 132 -13.39 3.97 -1.38
C LEU A 132 -14.67 4.71 -1.80
N ALA A 133 -14.97 5.85 -1.17
CA ALA A 133 -16.19 6.62 -1.45
C ALA A 133 -16.16 7.36 -2.79
N ASN A 134 -14.98 7.81 -3.23
CA ASN A 134 -14.79 8.60 -4.45
C ASN A 134 -14.39 7.74 -5.66
N ARG A 135 -15.04 6.58 -5.77
CA ARG A 135 -14.82 5.60 -6.84
C ARG A 135 -15.51 5.99 -8.14
#